data_AF-A0A1M6UQE3-F1
#
_entry.id   AF-A0A1M6UQE3-F1
#
_cell.length_a   1.000
_cell.length_b   1.000
_cell.length_c   1.000
_cell.angle_alpha   90.00
_cell.angle_beta   90.00
_cell.angle_gamma   90.00
#
_symmetry.space_group_name_H-M   'P 1'
#
loop_
_entity.id
_entity.type
_entity.pdbx_description
1 polymer ?
#
loop_
_entity_poly.entity_id
_entity_poly.type
_entity_poly.pdbx_seq_one_letter_code
_entity_poly.pdbx_strand_id
1 'polypeptide(L)'
;MENHIKINGIVLDYKQNKQGTKRKIIWLLLCLLMLWSIISLYFYRQHLLVVKSIPLNENIQVGDTKVYLRELSLVNFERKPFDYDHLPWYAEFSKQLPPFLIMPFYKTITFYSSPYTFDDNHGKAAINGYYLSPVLSLEDRIFPETVDIWLAGAYEVGYLGGTSTNHSANSNLHSFQVYGEHVPLDVKELYIMVNDKVNNKNHKIPIKLDWETKTYTFFNPFPVYWQTSNPLVKVQEFIKLNEKDKNPKLAQLILHDKLKTFPWQHTKHEYWQLAFEDRVSYQATYQGQHDVITVTLTFGENKENSFKGIAEQTFYLIDHQGSWKIIDVHPVRKI
;
A
#
# COMPACT_ATOMS: atom_id res chain seq x y z
N MET A 1 -23.19 -43.13 48.34
CA MET A 1 -23.10 -42.41 49.63
C MET A 1 -23.25 -40.93 49.35
N GLU A 2 -24.46 -40.41 49.55
CA GLU A 2 -24.76 -38.99 49.39
C GLU A 2 -24.54 -38.29 50.72
N ASN A 3 -23.55 -37.39 50.77
CA ASN A 3 -23.28 -36.59 51.96
C ASN A 3 -24.28 -35.44 52.04
N HIS A 4 -25.39 -35.67 52.74
CA HIS A 4 -26.30 -34.61 53.17
C HIS A 4 -25.84 -34.10 54.55
N ILE A 5 -25.35 -32.86 54.59
CA ILE A 5 -25.09 -32.16 55.86
C ILE A 5 -26.42 -31.53 56.29
N LYS A 6 -27.02 -32.04 57.38
CA LYS A 6 -28.20 -31.44 58.03
C LYS A 6 -27.72 -30.56 59.18
N ILE A 7 -28.02 -29.26 59.11
CA ILE A 7 -27.90 -28.34 60.25
C ILE A 7 -29.31 -27.79 60.50
N ASN A 8 -29.83 -27.98 61.72
CA ASN A 8 -31.14 -27.48 62.18
C ASN A 8 -32.34 -27.83 61.28
N GLY A 9 -32.41 -29.06 60.76
CA GLY A 9 -33.58 -29.54 60.00
C GLY A 9 -33.73 -28.95 58.58
N ILE A 10 -32.86 -28.04 58.16
CA ILE A 10 -32.85 -27.48 56.81
C ILE A 10 -31.91 -28.33 55.95
N VAL A 11 -32.47 -29.10 55.02
CA VAL A 11 -31.71 -29.82 54.00
C VAL A 11 -31.32 -28.82 52.93
N LEU A 12 -30.09 -28.28 53.00
CA LEU A 12 -29.55 -27.44 51.94
C LEU A 12 -29.13 -28.33 50.76
N ASP A 13 -29.97 -28.38 49.74
CA ASP A 13 -29.71 -29.11 48.51
C ASP A 13 -28.64 -28.38 47.66
N TYR A 14 -27.38 -28.60 48.00
CA TYR A 14 -26.21 -27.94 47.42
C TYR A 14 -26.10 -28.14 45.89
N LYS A 15 -26.74 -29.18 45.33
CA LYS A 15 -26.75 -29.45 43.89
C LYS A 15 -27.62 -28.48 43.10
N GLN A 16 -28.74 -27.98 43.64
CA GLN A 16 -29.63 -27.07 42.91
C GLN A 16 -29.04 -25.67 42.71
N ASN A 17 -28.22 -25.17 43.64
CA ASN A 17 -27.68 -23.81 43.56
C ASN A 17 -26.50 -23.67 42.58
N LYS A 18 -25.73 -24.75 42.37
CA LYS A 18 -24.56 -24.76 41.47
C LYS A 18 -24.95 -24.60 39.99
N GLN A 19 -26.13 -25.07 39.61
CA GLN A 19 -26.63 -24.98 38.24
C GLN A 19 -27.13 -23.56 37.90
N GLY A 20 -27.72 -22.85 38.87
CA GLY A 20 -28.12 -21.45 38.74
C GLY A 20 -26.94 -20.49 38.57
N THR A 21 -25.86 -20.67 39.32
CA THR A 21 -24.67 -19.81 39.24
C THR A 21 -23.94 -19.96 37.89
N LYS A 22 -23.81 -21.19 37.36
CA LYS A 22 -23.22 -21.42 36.04
C LYS A 22 -23.98 -20.70 34.94
N ARG A 23 -25.32 -20.77 34.96
CA ARG A 23 -26.17 -20.08 33.97
C ARG A 23 -26.00 -18.56 34.05
N LYS A 24 -25.93 -17.99 35.26
CA LYS A 24 -25.68 -16.55 35.47
C LYS A 24 -24.30 -16.11 34.94
N ILE A 25 -23.24 -16.88 35.19
CA ILE A 25 -21.89 -16.58 34.69
C ILE A 25 -21.86 -16.64 33.16
N ILE A 26 -22.45 -17.67 32.55
CA ILE A 26 -22.53 -17.79 31.09
C ILE A 26 -23.27 -16.59 30.50
N TRP A 27 -24.39 -16.20 31.11
CA TRP A 27 -25.17 -15.05 30.65
C TRP A 27 -24.38 -13.74 30.76
N LEU A 28 -23.66 -13.53 31.87
CA LEU A 28 -22.76 -12.40 32.05
C LEU A 28 -21.67 -12.35 30.96
N LEU A 29 -21.02 -13.48 30.68
CA LEU A 29 -20.01 -13.60 29.62
C LEU A 29 -20.60 -13.29 28.23
N LEU A 30 -21.82 -13.76 27.95
CA LEU A 30 -22.53 -13.44 26.70
C LEU A 30 -22.84 -11.95 26.58
N CYS A 31 -23.30 -11.31 27.66
CA CYS A 31 -23.53 -9.87 27.69
C CYS A 31 -22.23 -9.09 27.44
N LEU A 32 -21.13 -9.49 28.07
CA LEU A 32 -19.82 -8.88 27.87
C LEU A 32 -19.35 -9.03 26.41
N LEU A 33 -19.53 -10.22 25.83
CA LEU A 33 -19.16 -10.49 24.44
C LEU A 33 -20.03 -9.72 23.45
N MET A 34 -21.33 -9.57 23.72
CA MET A 34 -22.24 -8.76 22.91
C MET A 34 -21.85 -7.28 22.97
N LEU A 35 -21.60 -6.76 24.17
CA LEU A 35 -21.13 -5.38 24.35
C LEU A 35 -19.80 -5.14 23.61
N TRP A 36 -18.84 -6.06 23.78
CA TRP A 36 -17.58 -6.02 23.05
C TRP A 36 -17.80 -6.02 21.54
N SER A 37 -18.69 -6.88 21.02
CA SER A 37 -19.00 -6.94 19.58
C SER A 37 -19.60 -5.64 19.04
N ILE A 38 -20.47 -4.97 19.80
CA ILE A 38 -21.04 -3.67 19.43
C ILE A 38 -19.93 -2.60 19.35
N ILE A 39 -19.03 -2.57 20.34
CA ILE A 39 -17.88 -1.66 20.36
C ILE A 39 -16.96 -1.95 19.16
N SER A 40 -16.63 -3.22 18.92
CA SER A 40 -15.80 -3.61 17.77
C SER A 40 -16.45 -3.22 16.44
N LEU A 41 -17.77 -3.35 16.30
CA LEU A 41 -18.50 -2.93 15.09
C LEU A 41 -18.45 -1.41 14.89
N TYR A 42 -18.59 -0.64 15.97
CA TYR A 42 -18.43 0.81 15.93
C TYR A 42 -17.04 1.20 15.41
N PHE A 43 -15.97 0.63 15.98
CA PHE A 43 -14.61 0.91 15.51
C PHE A 43 -14.33 0.38 14.11
N TYR A 44 -14.87 -0.79 13.74
CA TYR A 44 -14.77 -1.30 12.37
C TYR A 44 -15.31 -0.28 11.35
N ARG A 45 -16.45 0.38 11.65
CA ARG A 45 -16.99 1.45 10.78
C ARG A 45 -16.11 2.69 10.73
N GLN A 46 -15.39 3.02 11.81
CA GLN A 46 -14.42 4.13 11.83
C GLN A 46 -13.21 3.89 10.91
N HIS A 47 -12.91 2.63 10.57
CA HIS A 47 -11.87 2.26 9.60
C HIS A 47 -12.40 2.06 8.18
N LEU A 48 -13.70 2.28 7.95
CA LEU A 48 -14.29 2.15 6.63
C LEU A 48 -13.94 3.38 5.80
N LEU A 49 -13.10 3.18 4.80
CA LEU A 49 -12.66 4.25 3.90
C LEU A 49 -13.28 4.03 2.53
N VAL A 50 -13.82 5.08 1.94
CA VAL A 50 -14.36 5.06 0.58
C VAL A 50 -13.47 5.94 -0.28
N VAL A 51 -12.94 5.36 -1.35
CA VAL A 51 -12.05 6.03 -2.29
C VAL A 51 -12.72 5.96 -3.65
N LYS A 52 -12.90 7.12 -4.29
CA LYS A 52 -13.26 7.18 -5.69
C LYS A 52 -11.98 7.24 -6.50
N SER A 53 -11.80 6.43 -7.52
CA SER A 53 -10.66 6.55 -8.43
C SER A 53 -11.02 6.41 -9.89
N ILE A 54 -10.18 6.98 -10.76
CA ILE A 54 -10.30 6.94 -12.22
C ILE A 54 -8.95 6.50 -12.77
N PRO A 55 -8.90 5.42 -13.57
CA PRO A 55 -7.68 5.08 -14.31
C PRO A 55 -7.48 6.11 -15.44
N LEU A 56 -6.33 6.77 -15.45
CA LEU A 56 -5.98 7.78 -16.47
C LEU A 56 -5.26 7.14 -17.66
N ASN A 57 -4.24 6.32 -17.38
CA ASN A 57 -3.41 5.65 -18.39
C ASN A 57 -2.80 6.57 -19.48
N GLU A 58 -2.63 7.85 -19.18
CA GLU A 58 -2.05 8.83 -20.10
C GLU A 58 -0.52 8.81 -20.04
N ASN A 59 0.11 9.10 -21.18
CA ASN A 59 1.56 9.31 -21.26
C ASN A 59 1.86 10.61 -21.99
N ILE A 60 2.85 11.36 -21.48
CA ILE A 60 3.23 12.67 -21.99
C ILE A 60 4.75 12.68 -22.13
N GLN A 61 5.23 13.04 -23.30
CA GLN A 61 6.65 13.27 -23.53
C GLN A 61 7.01 14.70 -23.13
N VAL A 62 7.91 14.86 -22.16
CA VAL A 62 8.42 16.13 -21.65
C VAL A 62 9.94 16.18 -21.83
N GLY A 63 10.42 16.91 -22.84
CA GLY A 63 11.81 16.80 -23.29
C GLY A 63 12.17 15.33 -23.60
N ASP A 64 13.21 14.80 -22.96
CA ASP A 64 13.59 13.37 -23.05
C ASP A 64 12.94 12.48 -21.97
N THR A 65 12.18 13.07 -21.05
CA THR A 65 11.50 12.37 -19.96
C THR A 65 10.09 11.95 -20.39
N LYS A 66 9.70 10.72 -20.09
CA LYS A 66 8.31 10.27 -20.25
C LYS A 66 7.57 10.35 -18.92
N VAL A 67 6.45 11.07 -18.88
CA VAL A 67 5.56 11.16 -17.72
C VAL A 67 4.36 10.24 -17.94
N TYR A 68 4.06 9.40 -16.96
CA TYR A 68 2.92 8.47 -16.96
C TYR A 68 1.93 8.86 -15.87
N LEU A 69 0.72 9.23 -16.27
CA LEU A 69 -0.40 9.50 -15.37
C LEU A 69 -1.23 8.23 -15.25
N ARG A 70 -1.38 7.68 -14.03
CA ARG A 70 -1.98 6.35 -13.83
C ARG A 70 -3.35 6.40 -13.20
N GLU A 71 -3.48 7.11 -12.10
CA GLU A 71 -4.73 7.14 -11.36
C GLU A 71 -4.99 8.53 -10.82
N LEU A 72 -6.24 8.99 -10.95
CA LEU A 72 -6.77 10.07 -10.13
C LEU A 72 -7.60 9.45 -9.02
N SER A 73 -7.31 9.76 -7.77
CA SER A 73 -8.14 9.38 -6.62
C SER A 73 -8.76 10.60 -5.98
N LEU A 74 -9.99 10.50 -5.48
CA LEU A 74 -10.67 11.48 -4.65
C LEU A 74 -11.07 10.81 -3.34
N VAL A 75 -10.56 11.35 -2.24
CA VAL A 75 -10.82 10.87 -0.87
C VAL A 75 -11.36 12.00 -0.02
N ASN A 76 -12.24 11.69 0.92
CA ASN A 76 -12.83 12.66 1.83
C ASN A 76 -12.34 12.46 3.28
N PHE A 77 -11.22 11.74 3.44
CA PHE A 77 -10.66 11.42 4.73
C PHE A 77 -9.18 11.79 4.79
N GLU A 78 -8.72 12.14 5.99
CA GLU A 78 -7.32 12.34 6.29
C GLU A 78 -6.91 11.50 7.49
N ARG A 79 -5.69 10.97 7.45
CA ARG A 79 -5.14 10.26 8.61
C ARG A 79 -4.65 11.28 9.61
N LYS A 80 -5.10 11.18 10.85
CA LYS A 80 -4.60 12.00 11.95
C LYS A 80 -3.10 11.80 12.07
N PRO A 81 -2.29 12.88 12.12
CA PRO A 81 -0.86 12.76 12.24
C PRO A 81 -0.51 12.03 13.54
N PHE A 82 0.57 11.26 13.50
CA PHE A 82 1.12 10.68 14.71
C PHE A 82 1.84 11.78 15.50
N ASP A 83 1.39 12.02 16.72
CA ASP A 83 2.03 12.97 17.62
C ASP A 83 3.28 12.33 18.23
N TYR A 84 4.46 12.72 17.71
CA TYR A 84 5.75 12.23 18.19
C TYR A 84 6.18 12.87 19.51
N ASP A 85 5.69 14.07 19.81
CA ASP A 85 6.01 14.81 21.04
C ASP A 85 5.26 14.21 22.23
N HIS A 86 4.08 13.63 21.96
CA HIS A 86 3.27 12.94 22.95
C HIS A 86 2.99 11.50 22.51
N LEU A 87 4.03 10.67 22.63
CA LEU A 87 3.89 9.23 22.40
C LEU A 87 2.72 8.69 23.22
N PRO A 88 1.80 7.97 22.60
CA PRO A 88 0.65 7.44 23.30
C PRO A 88 1.10 6.41 24.32
N TRP A 89 0.38 6.28 25.45
CA TRP A 89 0.74 5.40 26.57
C TRP A 89 1.08 3.96 26.16
N TYR A 90 0.44 3.47 25.10
CA TYR A 90 0.64 2.11 24.61
C TYR A 90 2.01 1.91 23.93
N ALA A 91 2.66 2.99 23.46
CA ALA A 91 4.01 2.91 22.91
C ALA A 91 5.01 2.49 24.00
N GLU A 92 4.94 3.09 25.19
CA GLU A 92 5.77 2.71 26.33
C GLU A 92 5.43 1.31 26.86
N PHE A 93 4.14 0.98 26.93
CA PHE A 93 3.71 -0.37 27.35
C PHE A 93 4.24 -1.46 26.40
N SER A 94 4.28 -1.19 25.08
CA SER A 94 4.75 -2.16 24.09
C SER A 94 6.20 -2.58 24.29
N LYS A 95 7.05 -1.73 24.90
CA LYS A 95 8.46 -2.04 25.19
C LYS A 95 8.62 -3.13 26.25
N GLN A 96 7.59 -3.35 27.07
CA GLN A 96 7.57 -4.36 28.13
C GLN A 96 7.02 -5.71 27.63
N LEU A 97 6.47 -5.75 26.41
CA LEU A 97 5.91 -6.96 25.84
C LEU A 97 7.00 -7.83 25.20
N PRO A 98 6.88 -9.17 25.27
CA PRO A 98 7.66 -10.06 24.44
C PRO A 98 7.57 -9.68 22.95
N PRO A 99 8.68 -9.76 22.18
CA PRO A 99 8.70 -9.29 20.79
C PRO A 99 7.58 -9.82 19.89
N PHE A 100 7.18 -11.07 20.08
CA PHE A 100 6.11 -11.70 19.31
C PHE A 100 4.71 -11.14 19.61
N LEU A 101 4.50 -10.46 20.73
CA LEU A 101 3.24 -9.83 21.12
C LEU A 101 3.14 -8.35 20.74
N ILE A 102 4.27 -7.70 20.43
CA ILE A 102 4.30 -6.27 20.10
C ILE A 102 3.35 -5.97 18.92
N MET A 103 3.51 -6.66 17.79
CA MET A 103 2.70 -6.39 16.60
C MET A 103 1.20 -6.74 16.78
N PRO A 104 0.81 -7.89 17.36
CA PRO A 104 -0.58 -8.15 17.72
C PRO A 104 -1.20 -7.09 18.64
N PHE A 105 -0.43 -6.62 19.63
CA PHE A 105 -0.87 -5.58 20.55
C PHE A 105 -1.11 -4.25 19.83
N TYR A 106 -0.15 -3.79 19.02
CA TYR A 106 -0.30 -2.57 18.21
C TYR A 106 -1.49 -2.67 17.25
N LYS A 107 -1.68 -3.81 16.56
CA LYS A 107 -2.85 -4.03 15.70
C LYS A 107 -4.16 -3.94 16.48
N THR A 108 -4.21 -4.52 17.67
CA THR A 108 -5.42 -4.49 18.51
C THR A 108 -5.75 -3.07 18.94
N ILE A 109 -4.77 -2.31 19.45
CA ILE A 109 -5.01 -0.94 19.91
C ILE A 109 -5.35 -0.01 18.75
N THR A 110 -4.65 -0.12 17.62
CA THR A 110 -4.92 0.71 16.44
C THR A 110 -6.30 0.42 15.86
N PHE A 111 -6.81 -0.81 15.96
CA PHE A 111 -8.20 -1.13 15.62
C PHE A 111 -9.19 -0.37 16.50
N TYR A 112 -8.96 -0.27 17.81
CA TYR A 112 -9.81 0.50 18.73
C TYR A 112 -9.45 1.99 18.79
N SER A 113 -8.87 2.53 17.72
CA SER A 113 -8.62 3.97 17.56
C SER A 113 -9.51 4.56 16.46
N SER A 114 -9.66 5.89 16.43
CA SER A 114 -10.30 6.63 15.34
C SER A 114 -9.20 7.40 14.59
N PRO A 115 -8.49 6.75 13.65
CA PRO A 115 -7.28 7.32 13.06
C PRO A 115 -7.56 8.30 11.93
N TYR A 116 -8.83 8.51 11.55
CA TYR A 116 -9.21 9.36 10.43
C TYR A 116 -10.12 10.52 10.86
N THR A 117 -10.05 11.61 10.10
CA THR A 117 -11.03 12.70 10.07
C THR A 117 -11.71 12.68 8.71
N PHE A 118 -13.01 13.02 8.65
CA PHE A 118 -13.79 13.03 7.41
C PHE A 118 -14.34 14.43 7.16
N ASP A 119 -14.37 14.85 5.90
CA ASP A 119 -15.06 16.05 5.41
C ASP A 119 -16.21 15.59 4.49
N ASP A 120 -17.43 16.03 4.80
CA ASP A 120 -18.63 15.63 4.06
C ASP A 120 -18.86 16.48 2.81
N ASN A 121 -18.15 17.59 2.65
CA ASN A 121 -18.34 18.57 1.57
C ASN A 121 -17.17 18.55 0.58
N HIS A 122 -15.96 18.39 1.08
CA HIS A 122 -14.75 18.43 0.26
C HIS A 122 -13.90 17.17 0.43
N GLY A 123 -13.02 16.98 -0.53
CA GLY A 123 -12.01 15.93 -0.49
C GLY A 123 -10.67 16.40 -1.00
N LYS A 124 -9.72 15.51 -0.86
CA LYS A 124 -8.39 15.58 -1.44
C LYS A 124 -8.36 14.74 -2.70
N ALA A 125 -8.11 15.40 -3.83
CA ALA A 125 -7.88 14.71 -5.08
C ALA A 125 -6.38 14.51 -5.28
N ALA A 126 -5.94 13.34 -5.72
CA ALA A 126 -4.54 13.02 -5.93
C ALA A 126 -4.33 12.30 -7.26
N ILE A 127 -3.43 12.83 -8.08
CA ILE A 127 -2.92 12.23 -9.31
C ILE A 127 -1.67 11.44 -8.96
N ASN A 128 -1.71 10.13 -9.16
CA ASN A 128 -0.61 9.22 -8.98
C ASN A 128 0.00 8.86 -10.34
N GLY A 129 1.32 8.87 -10.41
CA GLY A 129 2.05 8.57 -11.63
C GLY A 129 3.51 8.27 -11.39
N TYR A 130 4.25 8.14 -12.48
CA TYR A 130 5.69 8.06 -12.44
C TYR A 130 6.28 8.68 -13.71
N TYR A 131 7.55 9.06 -13.67
CA TYR A 131 8.27 9.45 -14.86
C TYR A 131 9.53 8.62 -15.05
N LEU A 132 9.94 8.48 -16.31
CA LEU A 132 11.13 7.77 -16.75
C LEU A 132 12.11 8.79 -17.31
N SER A 133 13.23 8.95 -16.63
CA SER A 133 14.34 9.79 -17.07
C SER A 133 15.35 8.94 -17.85
N PRO A 134 15.95 9.47 -18.94
CA PRO A 134 17.08 8.80 -19.58
C PRO A 134 18.35 8.84 -18.71
N VAL A 135 18.46 9.81 -17.80
CA VAL A 135 19.61 9.99 -16.92
C VAL A 135 19.30 9.41 -15.53
N LEU A 136 20.22 8.62 -14.99
CA LEU A 136 20.21 8.21 -13.59
C LEU A 136 20.38 9.45 -12.72
N SER A 137 19.34 9.85 -12.01
CA SER A 137 19.46 10.93 -11.04
C SER A 137 20.00 10.39 -9.73
N LEU A 138 21.08 10.99 -9.23
CA LEU A 138 21.51 10.84 -7.84
C LEU A 138 20.80 11.84 -6.92
N GLU A 139 20.06 12.81 -7.48
CA GLU A 139 19.45 13.91 -6.74
C GLU A 139 17.92 14.01 -6.96
N ASP A 140 17.19 14.33 -5.89
CA ASP A 140 15.72 14.45 -5.84
C ASP A 140 15.17 15.63 -6.66
N ARG A 141 16.03 16.47 -7.25
CA ARG A 141 15.67 17.81 -7.73
C ARG A 141 15.17 17.88 -9.18
N ILE A 142 15.32 16.81 -9.97
CA ILE A 142 15.04 16.88 -11.42
C ILE A 142 13.55 17.13 -11.73
N PHE A 143 12.62 16.67 -10.88
CA PHE A 143 11.18 16.75 -11.19
C PHE A 143 10.60 18.17 -11.19
N PRO A 144 10.66 18.96 -10.08
CA PRO A 144 10.06 20.29 -10.06
C PRO A 144 10.70 21.26 -11.06
N GLU A 145 11.90 20.96 -11.58
CA GLU A 145 12.60 21.83 -12.52
C GLU A 145 12.18 21.66 -13.98
N THR A 146 11.63 20.50 -14.36
CA THR A 146 11.35 20.16 -15.77
C THR A 146 9.87 20.08 -16.11
N VAL A 147 9.02 19.69 -15.15
CA VAL A 147 7.57 19.54 -15.37
C VAL A 147 6.80 20.01 -14.15
N ASP A 148 5.76 20.83 -14.37
CA ASP A 148 4.74 21.08 -13.36
C ASP A 148 3.46 20.33 -13.74
N ILE A 149 2.89 19.63 -12.77
CA ILE A 149 1.60 18.95 -12.90
C ILE A 149 0.70 19.50 -11.81
N TRP A 150 -0.52 19.89 -12.16
CA TRP A 150 -1.53 20.28 -11.18
C TRP A 150 -2.94 19.91 -11.63
N LEU A 151 -3.85 19.86 -10.65
CA LEU A 151 -5.26 19.61 -10.88
C LEU A 151 -6.00 20.95 -10.95
N ALA A 152 -6.87 21.09 -11.95
CA ALA A 152 -7.71 22.27 -12.11
C ALA A 152 -9.19 21.89 -12.23
N GLY A 153 -10.06 22.74 -11.69
CA GLY A 153 -11.51 22.61 -11.80
C GLY A 153 -12.08 23.37 -13.00
N ALA A 154 -13.36 23.74 -12.90
CA ALA A 154 -14.00 24.62 -13.87
C ALA A 154 -13.21 25.95 -14.01
N TYR A 155 -13.17 26.49 -15.24
CA TYR A 155 -12.43 27.71 -15.58
C TYR A 155 -10.91 27.62 -15.32
N GLU A 156 -10.35 26.41 -15.24
CA GLU A 156 -8.91 26.18 -15.06
C GLU A 156 -8.34 26.74 -13.74
N VAL A 157 -9.21 27.01 -12.77
CA VAL A 157 -8.78 27.41 -11.42
C VAL A 157 -8.13 26.19 -10.76
N GLY A 158 -6.85 26.31 -10.45
CA GLY A 158 -6.07 25.26 -9.81
C GLY A 158 -6.58 24.99 -8.39
N TYR A 159 -6.70 23.71 -8.05
CA TYR A 159 -6.85 23.31 -6.65
C TYR A 159 -5.48 23.43 -5.96
N LEU A 160 -5.41 24.22 -4.89
CA LEU A 160 -4.18 24.39 -4.12
C LEU A 160 -3.79 23.05 -3.50
N GLY A 161 -2.51 22.70 -3.57
CA GLY A 161 -1.99 21.52 -2.90
C GLY A 161 -0.49 21.38 -3.11
N GLY A 162 0.00 20.16 -3.10
CA GLY A 162 1.43 19.88 -3.12
C GLY A 162 1.79 18.69 -4.00
N THR A 163 3.10 18.49 -4.12
CA THR A 163 3.70 17.39 -4.87
C THR A 163 4.58 16.60 -3.92
N SER A 164 4.44 15.29 -3.91
CA SER A 164 5.38 14.39 -3.27
C SER A 164 6.00 13.49 -4.33
N THR A 165 7.32 13.37 -4.32
CA THR A 165 8.06 12.44 -5.15
C THR A 165 8.65 11.33 -4.28
N ASN A 166 8.73 10.13 -4.83
CA ASN A 166 9.41 9.01 -4.20
C ASN A 166 10.27 8.29 -5.25
N HIS A 167 11.50 7.99 -4.90
CA HIS A 167 12.44 7.30 -5.78
C HIS A 167 13.36 6.40 -4.96
N SER A 168 13.81 5.30 -5.57
CA SER A 168 14.92 4.51 -5.03
C SER A 168 16.24 5.15 -5.44
N ALA A 169 17.25 5.11 -4.57
CA ALA A 169 18.59 5.53 -4.93
C ALA A 169 19.06 4.79 -6.20
N ASN A 170 19.75 5.49 -7.12
CA ASN A 170 20.19 4.95 -8.41
C ASN A 170 19.05 4.47 -9.33
N SER A 171 17.87 5.06 -9.21
CA SER A 171 16.74 4.84 -10.12
C SER A 171 16.53 6.04 -11.03
N ASN A 172 16.20 5.76 -12.28
CA ASN A 172 15.66 6.72 -13.24
C ASN A 172 14.14 6.55 -13.46
N LEU A 173 13.51 5.71 -12.63
CA LEU A 173 12.07 5.69 -12.38
C LEU A 173 11.79 6.46 -11.09
N HIS A 174 10.90 7.44 -11.17
CA HIS A 174 10.49 8.24 -10.03
C HIS A 174 8.97 8.27 -9.95
N SER A 175 8.43 7.80 -8.85
CA SER A 175 6.99 7.89 -8.57
C SER A 175 6.67 9.29 -8.08
N PHE A 176 5.49 9.79 -8.43
CA PHE A 176 5.00 11.05 -7.90
C PHE A 176 3.51 10.95 -7.53
N GLN A 177 3.13 11.82 -6.62
CA GLN A 177 1.76 12.15 -6.32
C GLN A 177 1.63 13.67 -6.29
N VAL A 178 0.67 14.18 -7.05
CA VAL A 178 0.25 15.58 -7.04
C VAL A 178 -1.14 15.63 -6.46
N TYR A 179 -1.38 16.47 -5.47
CA TYR A 179 -2.70 16.56 -4.87
C TYR A 179 -3.26 17.99 -4.89
N GLY A 180 -4.59 18.07 -4.97
CA GLY A 180 -5.37 19.27 -4.77
C GLY A 180 -6.29 19.10 -3.57
N GLU A 181 -6.33 20.11 -2.72
CA GLU A 181 -7.20 20.17 -1.54
C GLU A 181 -8.54 20.85 -1.86
N HIS A 182 -9.50 20.66 -0.96
CA HIS A 182 -10.83 21.27 -1.03
C HIS A 182 -11.58 21.03 -2.35
N VAL A 183 -11.40 19.86 -2.96
CA VAL A 183 -12.13 19.47 -4.17
C VAL A 183 -13.55 19.07 -3.79
N PRO A 184 -14.62 19.67 -4.36
CA PRO A 184 -15.99 19.28 -4.08
C PRO A 184 -16.23 17.79 -4.37
N LEU A 185 -16.91 17.07 -3.47
CA LEU A 185 -17.14 15.62 -3.62
C LEU A 185 -18.04 15.26 -4.82
N ASP A 186 -18.78 16.24 -5.33
CA ASP A 186 -19.69 16.15 -6.47
C ASP A 186 -19.21 16.92 -7.71
N VAL A 187 -17.89 17.21 -7.77
CA VAL A 187 -17.22 17.91 -8.88
C VAL A 187 -17.67 17.41 -10.25
N LYS A 188 -17.95 18.35 -11.16
CA LYS A 188 -18.48 18.08 -12.51
C LYS A 188 -17.40 18.06 -13.59
N GLU A 189 -16.34 18.82 -13.38
CA GLU A 189 -15.25 18.97 -14.34
C GLU A 189 -13.91 19.00 -13.60
N LEU A 190 -12.96 18.20 -14.10
CA LEU A 190 -11.57 18.24 -13.68
C LEU A 190 -10.67 18.17 -14.90
N TYR A 191 -9.55 18.86 -14.82
CA TYR A 191 -8.51 18.89 -15.82
C TYR A 191 -7.16 18.60 -15.15
N ILE A 192 -6.33 17.81 -15.82
CA ILE A 192 -4.91 17.73 -15.47
C ILE A 192 -4.18 18.71 -16.36
N MET A 193 -3.44 19.61 -15.72
CA MET A 193 -2.60 20.58 -16.39
C MET A 193 -1.16 20.10 -16.24
N VAL A 194 -0.45 20.01 -17.37
CA VAL A 194 0.97 19.63 -17.41
C VAL A 194 1.73 20.70 -18.17
N ASN A 195 2.60 21.42 -17.48
CA ASN A 195 3.49 22.42 -18.06
C ASN A 195 4.87 21.79 -18.26
N ASP A 196 5.24 21.59 -19.52
CA ASP A 196 6.57 21.22 -19.94
C ASP A 196 7.44 22.48 -19.95
N LYS A 197 8.32 22.61 -18.95
CA LYS A 197 9.23 23.76 -18.82
C LYS A 197 10.38 23.72 -19.81
N VAL A 198 10.67 22.55 -20.40
CA VAL A 198 11.78 22.35 -21.34
C VAL A 198 11.44 22.96 -22.70
N ASN A 199 10.20 22.73 -23.17
CA ASN A 199 9.75 23.25 -24.47
C ASN A 199 8.67 24.35 -24.35
N ASN A 200 8.33 24.76 -23.13
CA ASN A 200 7.31 25.76 -22.79
C ASN A 200 5.93 25.43 -23.39
N LYS A 201 5.53 24.15 -23.31
CA LYS A 201 4.20 23.69 -23.76
C LYS A 201 3.31 23.35 -22.57
N ASN A 202 2.07 23.79 -22.66
CA ASN A 202 1.02 23.42 -21.72
C ASN A 202 0.12 22.35 -22.35
N HIS A 203 -0.04 21.24 -21.64
CA HIS A 203 -0.97 20.17 -21.97
C HIS A 203 -2.16 20.26 -21.01
N LYS A 204 -3.35 20.32 -21.58
CA LYS A 204 -4.63 20.27 -20.83
C LYS A 204 -5.30 18.94 -21.15
N ILE A 205 -5.51 18.12 -20.12
CA ILE A 205 -6.09 16.79 -20.25
C ILE A 205 -7.46 16.81 -19.55
N PRO A 206 -8.58 16.83 -20.28
CA PRO A 206 -9.90 16.73 -19.68
C PRO A 206 -10.12 15.33 -19.10
N ILE A 207 -10.62 15.26 -17.86
CA ILE A 207 -10.86 13.99 -17.17
C ILE A 207 -12.32 13.61 -17.32
N LYS A 208 -12.58 12.41 -17.85
CA LYS A 208 -13.91 11.81 -17.82
C LYS A 208 -14.19 11.28 -16.41
N LEU A 209 -15.14 11.88 -15.70
CA LEU A 209 -15.43 11.60 -14.29
C LEU A 209 -16.25 10.31 -14.05
N ASP A 210 -15.80 9.20 -14.64
CA ASP A 210 -16.39 7.87 -14.47
C ASP A 210 -15.79 7.19 -13.24
N TRP A 211 -16.15 7.68 -12.04
CA TRP A 211 -15.56 7.22 -10.79
C TRP A 211 -15.81 5.74 -10.49
N GLU A 212 -14.74 4.98 -10.26
CA GLU A 212 -14.78 3.68 -9.61
C GLU A 212 -14.73 3.85 -8.10
N THR A 213 -15.66 3.24 -7.37
CA THR A 213 -15.65 3.29 -5.90
C THR A 213 -15.00 2.04 -5.33
N LYS A 214 -13.96 2.22 -4.49
CA LYS A 214 -13.30 1.15 -3.75
C LYS A 214 -13.42 1.40 -2.25
N THR A 215 -13.63 0.32 -1.51
CA THR A 215 -13.78 0.38 -0.05
C THR A 215 -12.62 -0.32 0.63
N TYR A 216 -12.03 0.37 1.61
CA TYR A 216 -10.95 -0.14 2.44
C TYR A 216 -11.40 -0.24 3.89
N THR A 217 -10.78 -1.14 4.63
CA THR A 217 -11.11 -1.43 6.03
C THR A 217 -9.83 -1.63 6.82
N PHE A 218 -9.94 -1.78 8.14
CA PHE A 218 -8.78 -2.12 8.96
C PHE A 218 -8.04 -3.39 8.48
N PHE A 219 -8.77 -4.40 8.01
CA PHE A 219 -8.22 -5.67 7.54
C PHE A 219 -7.83 -5.66 6.06
N ASN A 220 -8.30 -4.67 5.30
CA ASN A 220 -7.93 -4.42 3.92
C ASN A 220 -7.53 -2.93 3.79
N PRO A 221 -6.32 -2.57 4.26
CA PRO A 221 -5.92 -1.17 4.40
C PRO A 221 -5.80 -0.49 3.03
N PHE A 222 -6.06 0.83 3.02
CA PHE A 222 -5.78 1.66 1.86
C PHE A 222 -4.28 1.62 1.54
N PRO A 223 -3.88 1.25 0.30
CA PRO A 223 -2.47 1.18 -0.07
C PRO A 223 -1.87 2.58 -0.06
N VAL A 224 -0.58 2.67 0.28
CA VAL A 224 0.15 3.94 0.12
C VAL A 224 0.40 4.16 -1.37
N TYR A 225 0.26 5.39 -1.88
CA TYR A 225 0.30 5.67 -3.31
C TYR A 225 1.54 5.12 -4.04
N TRP A 226 2.72 5.17 -3.41
CA TRP A 226 3.94 4.66 -4.03
C TRP A 226 3.92 3.14 -4.18
N GLN A 227 3.07 2.40 -3.46
CA GLN A 227 2.98 0.95 -3.60
C GLN A 227 2.36 0.52 -4.93
N THR A 228 1.50 1.36 -5.53
CA THR A 228 0.89 1.03 -6.82
C THR A 228 1.81 1.37 -7.98
N SER A 229 2.64 2.41 -7.84
CA SER A 229 3.59 2.87 -8.86
C SER A 229 4.98 2.27 -8.73
N ASN A 230 5.32 1.59 -7.63
CA ASN A 230 6.65 1.01 -7.43
C ASN A 230 6.73 -0.47 -7.92
N PRO A 231 7.53 -0.78 -8.95
CA PRO A 231 7.67 -2.13 -9.48
C PRO A 231 8.30 -3.11 -8.48
N LEU A 232 9.10 -2.64 -7.52
CA LEU A 232 9.67 -3.47 -6.46
C LEU A 232 8.57 -4.18 -5.66
N VAL A 233 7.44 -3.52 -5.42
CA VAL A 233 6.32 -4.11 -4.67
C VAL A 233 5.79 -5.34 -5.37
N LYS A 234 5.78 -5.37 -6.71
CA LYS A 234 5.36 -6.55 -7.48
C LYS A 234 6.37 -7.69 -7.45
N VAL A 235 7.65 -7.38 -7.40
CA VAL A 235 8.70 -8.40 -7.20
C VAL A 235 8.63 -8.98 -5.79
N GLN A 236 8.43 -8.16 -4.76
CA GLN A 236 8.24 -8.63 -3.38
C GLN A 236 6.97 -9.47 -3.24
N GLU A 237 5.86 -9.07 -3.88
CA GLU A 237 4.64 -9.85 -3.95
C GLU A 237 4.88 -11.21 -4.62
N PHE A 238 5.63 -11.22 -5.73
CA PHE A 238 6.03 -12.43 -6.43
C PHE A 238 6.81 -13.39 -5.53
N ILE A 239 7.85 -12.90 -4.83
CA ILE A 239 8.69 -13.72 -3.93
C ILE A 239 7.84 -14.38 -2.84
N LYS A 240 7.02 -13.58 -2.14
CA LYS A 240 6.15 -14.06 -1.06
C LYS A 240 5.14 -15.11 -1.53
N LEU A 241 4.65 -15.00 -2.76
CA LEU A 241 3.73 -15.97 -3.35
C LEU A 241 4.46 -17.22 -3.86
N ASN A 242 5.68 -17.07 -4.37
CA ASN A 242 6.53 -18.16 -4.83
C ASN A 242 6.94 -19.08 -3.67
N GLU A 243 7.27 -18.53 -2.49
CA GLU A 243 7.56 -19.30 -1.27
C GLU A 243 6.42 -20.19 -0.78
N LYS A 244 5.17 -19.87 -1.17
CA LYS A 244 3.97 -20.59 -0.71
C LYS A 244 3.53 -21.73 -1.63
N ASP A 245 4.31 -22.02 -2.67
CA ASP A 245 4.11 -23.04 -3.70
C ASP A 245 2.69 -23.10 -4.31
N LYS A 246 2.59 -22.85 -5.63
CA LYS A 246 1.36 -22.96 -6.45
C LYS A 246 0.24 -21.97 -6.13
N ASN A 247 0.57 -20.69 -6.01
CA ASN A 247 -0.47 -19.66 -5.90
C ASN A 247 -0.98 -19.23 -7.31
N PRO A 248 -2.27 -19.39 -7.65
CA PRO A 248 -2.82 -18.89 -8.91
C PRO A 248 -2.69 -17.36 -9.05
N LYS A 249 -2.52 -16.62 -7.95
CA LYS A 249 -2.22 -15.18 -7.98
C LYS A 249 -0.85 -14.87 -8.57
N LEU A 250 0.10 -15.81 -8.54
CA LEU A 250 1.42 -15.61 -9.13
C LEU A 250 1.34 -15.39 -10.64
N ALA A 251 0.43 -16.11 -11.31
CA ALA A 251 0.16 -15.91 -12.73
C ALA A 251 -0.36 -14.50 -13.04
N GLN A 252 -1.12 -13.88 -12.13
CA GLN A 252 -1.63 -12.53 -12.31
C GLN A 252 -0.53 -11.46 -12.28
N LEU A 253 0.65 -11.78 -11.73
CA LEU A 253 1.81 -10.88 -11.71
C LEU A 253 2.63 -10.94 -13.00
N ILE A 254 2.44 -11.98 -13.82
CA ILE A 254 3.18 -12.21 -15.06
C ILE A 254 2.34 -11.77 -16.24
N LEU A 255 2.97 -11.16 -17.24
CA LEU A 255 2.29 -10.84 -18.50
C LEU A 255 2.24 -12.06 -19.42
N HIS A 256 1.32 -12.99 -19.15
CA HIS A 256 1.23 -14.25 -19.89
C HIS A 256 0.98 -14.09 -21.40
N ASP A 257 0.17 -13.11 -21.81
CA ASP A 257 -0.27 -12.97 -23.20
C ASP A 257 0.87 -12.68 -24.20
N LYS A 258 2.00 -12.15 -23.71
CA LYS A 258 3.16 -11.81 -24.54
C LYS A 258 4.30 -12.83 -24.44
N LEU A 259 4.19 -13.82 -23.58
CA LEU A 259 5.26 -14.77 -23.29
C LEU A 259 4.91 -16.16 -23.80
N LYS A 260 5.79 -16.74 -24.63
CA LYS A 260 5.66 -18.15 -25.03
C LYS A 260 5.78 -19.08 -23.83
N THR A 261 6.74 -18.80 -22.95
CA THR A 261 7.01 -19.52 -21.70
C THR A 261 7.72 -18.61 -20.72
N PHE A 262 7.27 -18.56 -19.46
CA PHE A 262 7.97 -17.84 -18.39
C PHE A 262 9.07 -18.74 -17.78
N PRO A 263 10.29 -18.24 -17.51
CA PRO A 263 11.42 -19.08 -17.10
C PRO A 263 11.41 -19.41 -15.60
N TRP A 264 10.41 -20.17 -15.17
CA TRP A 264 10.24 -20.62 -13.78
C TRP A 264 11.46 -21.31 -13.19
N GLN A 265 12.32 -21.92 -14.01
CA GLN A 265 13.55 -22.54 -13.53
C GLN A 265 14.53 -21.51 -12.91
N HIS A 266 14.50 -20.24 -13.34
CA HIS A 266 15.39 -19.21 -12.81
C HIS A 266 15.03 -18.80 -11.38
N THR A 267 13.80 -19.07 -10.91
CA THR A 267 13.35 -18.72 -9.55
C THR A 267 13.59 -19.85 -8.54
N LYS A 268 14.16 -20.97 -8.97
CA LYS A 268 14.48 -22.13 -8.12
C LYS A 268 15.91 -22.03 -7.58
N HIS A 269 16.08 -21.38 -6.44
CA HIS A 269 17.37 -21.30 -5.74
C HIS A 269 17.16 -21.09 -4.24
N GLU A 270 18.23 -21.27 -3.46
CA GLU A 270 18.20 -21.21 -1.99
C GLU A 270 18.30 -19.78 -1.42
N TYR A 271 18.70 -18.79 -2.23
CA TYR A 271 18.95 -17.42 -1.77
C TYR A 271 17.73 -16.65 -1.26
N TRP A 272 16.50 -17.16 -1.44
CA TRP A 272 15.28 -16.54 -0.91
C TRP A 272 15.29 -16.40 0.62
N GLN A 273 16.08 -17.22 1.31
CA GLN A 273 16.22 -17.17 2.77
C GLN A 273 17.20 -16.09 3.26
N LEU A 274 17.94 -15.43 2.35
CA LEU A 274 18.89 -14.39 2.69
C LEU A 274 18.22 -13.01 2.74
N ALA A 275 18.86 -12.07 3.43
CA ALA A 275 18.52 -10.66 3.28
C ALA A 275 18.84 -10.20 1.85
N PHE A 276 18.13 -9.19 1.36
CA PHE A 276 18.42 -8.59 0.06
C PHE A 276 18.33 -7.07 0.09
N GLU A 277 19.14 -6.45 -0.77
CA GLU A 277 19.00 -5.07 -1.21
C GLU A 277 18.41 -5.04 -2.62
N ASP A 278 17.77 -3.95 -3.00
CA ASP A 278 17.17 -3.78 -4.31
C ASP A 278 17.70 -2.55 -5.06
N ARG A 279 17.66 -2.63 -6.39
CA ARG A 279 17.90 -1.51 -7.30
C ARG A 279 16.88 -1.53 -8.42
N VAL A 280 16.22 -0.41 -8.64
CA VAL A 280 15.29 -0.19 -9.75
C VAL A 280 15.99 0.59 -10.85
N SER A 281 15.87 0.16 -12.10
CA SER A 281 16.45 0.89 -13.25
C SER A 281 15.55 0.77 -14.48
N TYR A 282 15.55 1.78 -15.32
CA TYR A 282 14.83 1.79 -16.59
C TYR A 282 15.75 1.41 -17.73
N GLN A 283 15.25 0.51 -18.56
CA GLN A 283 15.86 0.01 -19.78
C GLN A 283 14.89 0.29 -20.94
N ALA A 284 15.32 1.13 -21.89
CA ALA A 284 14.46 1.56 -22.99
C ALA A 284 13.86 0.39 -23.79
N THR A 285 14.63 -0.68 -23.99
CA THR A 285 14.17 -1.88 -24.71
C THR A 285 14.75 -3.18 -24.13
N TYR A 286 13.92 -4.21 -24.00
CA TYR A 286 14.35 -5.59 -23.67
C TYR A 286 13.48 -6.62 -24.41
N GLN A 287 14.11 -7.54 -25.14
CA GLN A 287 13.42 -8.57 -25.94
C GLN A 287 12.28 -8.02 -26.83
N GLY A 288 12.49 -6.85 -27.43
CA GLY A 288 11.50 -6.18 -28.28
C GLY A 288 10.34 -5.49 -27.54
N GLN A 289 10.28 -5.55 -26.21
CA GLN A 289 9.40 -4.70 -25.41
C GLN A 289 10.08 -3.35 -25.15
N HIS A 290 9.28 -2.28 -25.16
CA HIS A 290 9.70 -0.92 -24.82
C HIS A 290 9.36 -0.59 -23.37
N ASP A 291 10.02 0.43 -22.84
CA ASP A 291 9.76 1.00 -21.52
C ASP A 291 9.84 -0.01 -20.38
N VAL A 292 10.91 -0.82 -20.39
CA VAL A 292 11.12 -1.93 -19.48
C VAL A 292 11.79 -1.44 -18.20
N ILE A 293 11.28 -1.85 -17.05
CA ILE A 293 11.90 -1.60 -15.76
C ILE A 293 12.55 -2.87 -15.26
N THR A 294 13.78 -2.74 -14.79
CA THR A 294 14.52 -3.81 -14.13
C THR A 294 14.49 -3.58 -12.62
N VAL A 295 14.25 -4.67 -11.89
CA VAL A 295 14.40 -4.72 -10.44
C VAL A 295 15.47 -5.76 -10.17
N THR A 296 16.63 -5.30 -9.72
CA THR A 296 17.75 -6.15 -9.37
C THR A 296 17.77 -6.36 -7.87
N LEU A 297 17.78 -7.61 -7.45
CA LEU A 297 17.89 -8.03 -6.05
C LEU A 297 19.29 -8.56 -5.81
N THR A 298 19.98 -8.00 -4.83
CA THR A 298 21.28 -8.47 -4.36
C THR A 298 21.05 -9.20 -3.05
N PHE A 299 21.21 -10.52 -3.02
CA PHE A 299 21.09 -11.36 -1.82
C PHE A 299 22.40 -11.41 -1.06
N GLY A 300 22.35 -11.39 0.26
CA GLY A 300 23.55 -11.27 1.08
C GLY A 300 23.33 -11.30 2.58
N GLU A 301 24.36 -10.87 3.30
CA GLU A 301 24.38 -10.82 4.77
C GLU A 301 24.69 -9.40 5.25
N ASN A 302 24.02 -8.97 6.31
CA ASN A 302 24.39 -7.75 7.03
C ASN A 302 25.56 -8.04 7.97
N LYS A 303 26.74 -7.47 7.70
CA LYS A 303 27.95 -7.59 8.53
C LYS A 303 28.47 -6.21 8.90
N GLU A 304 28.59 -5.94 10.19
CA GLU A 304 29.29 -4.76 10.73
C GLU A 304 28.87 -3.44 10.04
N ASN A 305 27.56 -3.23 9.90
CA ASN A 305 26.94 -2.06 9.25
C ASN A 305 27.13 -1.96 7.72
N SER A 306 27.56 -3.04 7.07
CA SER A 306 27.63 -3.14 5.61
C SER A 306 26.86 -4.34 5.10
N PHE A 307 26.21 -4.18 3.94
CA PHE A 307 25.59 -5.29 3.24
C PHE A 307 26.64 -5.97 2.34
N LYS A 308 26.89 -7.26 2.57
CA LYS A 308 27.78 -8.06 1.71
C LYS A 308 26.94 -8.91 0.77
N GLY A 309 26.86 -8.51 -0.49
CA GLY A 309 26.24 -9.27 -1.56
C GLY A 309 26.96 -10.61 -1.83
N ILE A 310 26.18 -11.64 -2.14
CA ILE A 310 26.61 -13.03 -2.42
C ILE A 310 26.06 -13.48 -3.77
N ALA A 311 24.84 -13.07 -4.10
CA ALA A 311 24.19 -13.39 -5.36
C ALA A 311 23.29 -12.25 -5.83
N GLU A 312 23.02 -12.20 -7.13
CA GLU A 312 22.20 -11.18 -7.78
C GLU A 312 21.17 -11.84 -8.70
N GLN A 313 19.94 -11.32 -8.72
CA GLN A 313 18.91 -11.70 -9.69
C GLN A 313 18.16 -10.46 -10.20
N THR A 314 17.89 -10.43 -11.50
CA THR A 314 17.17 -9.31 -12.13
C THR A 314 15.81 -9.76 -12.63
N PHE A 315 14.79 -9.01 -12.26
CA PHE A 315 13.43 -9.09 -12.78
C PHE A 315 13.22 -8.01 -13.83
N TYR A 316 12.49 -8.33 -14.89
CA TYR A 316 12.10 -7.41 -15.94
C TYR A 316 10.59 -7.21 -15.89
N LEU A 317 10.15 -5.96 -15.83
CA LEU A 317 8.76 -5.58 -15.69
C LEU A 317 8.38 -4.54 -16.74
N ILE A 318 7.11 -4.54 -17.14
CA ILE A 318 6.52 -3.43 -17.90
C ILE A 318 5.26 -2.97 -17.20
N ASP A 319 4.91 -1.71 -17.39
CA ASP A 319 3.57 -1.25 -17.03
C ASP A 319 2.59 -1.70 -18.10
N HIS A 320 1.66 -2.57 -17.70
CA HIS A 320 0.57 -3.02 -18.54
C HIS A 320 -0.75 -2.50 -17.97
N GLN A 321 -1.27 -1.43 -18.57
CA GLN A 321 -2.56 -0.81 -18.22
C GLN A 321 -2.64 -0.32 -16.77
N GLY A 322 -1.57 0.32 -16.26
CA GLY A 322 -1.51 0.87 -14.91
C GLY A 322 -1.11 -0.15 -13.85
N SER A 323 -0.66 -1.34 -14.24
CA SER A 323 -0.14 -2.37 -13.34
C SER A 323 1.18 -2.89 -13.87
N TRP A 324 2.20 -2.88 -13.02
CA TRP A 324 3.46 -3.57 -13.29
C TRP A 324 3.22 -5.08 -13.47
N LYS A 325 3.77 -5.63 -14.55
CA LYS A 325 3.76 -7.07 -14.86
C LYS A 325 5.17 -7.54 -15.14
N ILE A 326 5.53 -8.68 -14.55
CA ILE A 326 6.80 -9.33 -14.79
C ILE A 326 6.75 -9.97 -16.18
N ILE A 327 7.74 -9.67 -17.01
CA ILE A 327 7.91 -10.22 -18.35
C ILE A 327 9.03 -11.25 -18.41
N ASP A 328 10.06 -11.13 -17.56
CA ASP A 328 11.18 -12.06 -17.53
C ASP A 328 11.90 -12.02 -16.17
N VAL A 329 12.67 -13.06 -15.87
CA VAL A 329 13.55 -13.16 -14.70
C VAL A 329 14.86 -13.79 -15.16
N HIS A 330 15.98 -13.12 -14.94
CA HIS A 330 17.30 -13.67 -15.24
C HIS A 330 17.70 -14.78 -14.24
N PRO A 331 18.57 -15.72 -14.66
CA PRO A 331 19.19 -16.67 -13.73
C PRO A 331 19.90 -15.95 -12.59
N VAL A 332 19.82 -16.50 -11.39
CA VAL A 332 20.61 -16.00 -10.26
C VAL A 332 22.11 -16.20 -10.53
N ARG A 333 22.91 -15.16 -10.26
CA ARG A 333 24.36 -15.15 -10.48
C ARG A 333 25.08 -14.88 -9.15
N LYS A 334 26.09 -15.68 -8.82
CA LYS A 334 27.00 -15.39 -7.69
C LYS A 334 27.89 -14.19 -8.01
N ILE A 335 28.10 -13.29 -7.05
CA ILE A 335 28.88 -12.06 -7.20
C ILE A 335 30.08 -12.01 -6.25
#